data_AF-A0A0M3IZY5-F1
#
_entry.id   AF-A0A0M3IZY5-F1
#
_cell.length_a   1.000
_cell.length_b   1.000
_cell.length_c   1.000
_cell.angle_alpha   90.00
_cell.angle_beta   90.00
_cell.angle_gamma   90.00
#
_symmetry.space_group_name_H-M   'P 1'
#
loop_
_entity.id
_entity.type
_entity.pdbx_description
1 polymer ?
#
loop_
_entity_poly.entity_id
_entity_poly.type
_entity_poly.pdbx_seq_one_letter_code
_entity_poly.pdbx_strand_id
1 'polypeptide(L)'
;MNLFSEEGNEHDKPPYSYVALITMAINDSPERRMTLSQIYNYIDARFPYYRNCDSKRRQGWQNSIRHNLSLNDCFIKRARDGIGPASDRKGNFWTLSPDSENMFDNGNYKRRLVVIAN
;
A
#
# COMPACT_ATOMS: atom_id res chain seq x y z
N MET A 1 20.03 -10.58 2.84
CA MET A 1 20.18 -9.55 3.89
C MET A 1 18.79 -9.09 4.29
N ASN A 2 18.30 -9.52 5.46
CA ASN A 2 17.01 -9.08 5.98
C ASN A 2 17.20 -7.75 6.72
N LEU A 3 16.74 -6.65 6.13
CA LEU A 3 16.88 -5.27 6.65
C LEU A 3 15.65 -4.79 7.43
N PHE A 4 14.78 -5.68 7.90
CA PHE A 4 13.56 -5.29 8.62
C PHE A 4 13.50 -5.93 10.00
N SER A 5 14.43 -5.54 10.88
CA SER A 5 14.24 -5.65 12.32
C SER A 5 13.79 -4.27 12.83
N GLU A 6 12.49 -3.97 12.75
CA GLU A 6 11.91 -2.87 13.52
C GLU A 6 11.24 -3.46 14.76
N GLU A 7 11.80 -3.17 15.93
CA GLU A 7 11.25 -3.53 17.24
C GLU A 7 9.94 -2.77 17.49
N GLY A 8 8.83 -3.42 17.16
CA GLY A 8 7.47 -3.13 17.58
C GLY A 8 6.72 -4.45 17.64
N ASN A 9 5.69 -4.58 18.48
CA ASN A 9 4.91 -5.80 18.50
C ASN A 9 4.35 -6.04 17.09
N GLU A 10 4.51 -7.24 16.54
CA GLU A 10 4.03 -7.63 15.21
C GLU A 10 2.51 -7.39 15.04
N HIS A 11 1.80 -7.24 16.16
CA HIS A 11 0.38 -6.96 16.25
C HIS A 11 0.03 -5.48 16.41
N ASP A 12 0.99 -4.57 16.50
CA ASP A 12 0.74 -3.14 16.57
C ASP A 12 0.53 -2.54 15.19
N LYS A 13 -0.22 -1.43 15.16
CA LYS A 13 -0.47 -0.70 13.91
C LYS A 13 0.85 -0.14 13.37
N PRO A 14 1.26 -0.47 12.14
CA PRO A 14 2.52 0.04 11.59
C PRO A 14 2.54 1.57 11.52
N PRO A 15 3.70 2.22 11.70
CA PRO A 15 3.85 3.68 11.71
C PRO A 15 3.79 4.32 10.31
N TYR A 16 3.11 3.66 9.36
CA TYR A 16 2.99 4.09 7.97
C TYR A 16 1.61 4.70 7.70
N SER A 17 1.53 5.60 6.71
CA SER A 17 0.25 6.07 6.15
C SER A 17 -0.26 5.06 5.12
N TYR A 18 -1.54 5.14 4.75
CA TYR A 18 -2.05 4.30 3.65
C TYR A 18 -1.38 4.62 2.31
N VAL A 19 -1.03 5.88 2.05
CA VAL A 19 -0.23 6.26 0.88
C VAL A 19 1.10 5.51 0.90
N ALA A 20 1.83 5.54 2.02
CA ALA A 20 3.11 4.83 2.14
C ALA A 20 2.96 3.30 1.97
N LEU A 21 1.90 2.70 2.53
CA LEU A 21 1.61 1.27 2.36
C LEU A 21 1.37 0.89 0.89
N ILE A 22 0.58 1.69 0.18
CA ILE A 22 0.30 1.48 -1.25
C ILE A 22 1.57 1.67 -2.08
N THR A 23 2.35 2.73 -1.83
CA THR A 23 3.61 2.99 -2.52
C THR A 23 4.59 1.82 -2.32
N MET A 24 4.75 1.32 -1.08
CA MET A 24 5.58 0.15 -0.80
C MET A 24 5.12 -1.06 -1.61
N ALA A 25 3.81 -1.33 -1.66
CA ALA A 25 3.26 -2.44 -2.44
C ALA A 25 3.59 -2.31 -3.94
N ILE A 26 3.32 -1.13 -4.54
CA ILE A 26 3.57 -0.90 -5.97
C ILE A 26 5.07 -0.98 -6.29
N ASN A 27 5.93 -0.45 -5.42
CA ASN A 27 7.38 -0.46 -5.62
C ASN A 27 8.03 -1.83 -5.46
N ASP A 28 7.45 -2.71 -4.65
CA ASP A 28 7.93 -4.10 -4.49
C ASP A 28 7.50 -5.00 -5.67
N SER A 29 6.53 -4.55 -6.48
CA SER A 29 6.15 -5.22 -7.72
C SER A 29 7.24 -5.06 -8.79
N PRO A 30 7.69 -6.14 -9.45
CA PRO A 30 8.68 -6.05 -10.54
C PRO A 30 8.19 -5.21 -11.72
N GLU A 31 6.87 -5.14 -11.92
CA GLU A 31 6.24 -4.37 -13.00
C GLU A 31 5.87 -2.94 -12.58
N ARG A 32 6.25 -2.50 -11.36
CA ARG A 32 5.88 -1.19 -10.79
C ARG A 32 4.37 -0.89 -10.85
N ARG A 33 3.56 -1.96 -10.80
CA ARG A 33 2.10 -1.91 -10.83
C ARG A 33 1.51 -3.04 -10.03
N MET A 34 0.37 -2.78 -9.40
CA MET A 34 -0.41 -3.80 -8.69
C MET A 34 -1.91 -3.55 -8.85
N THR A 35 -2.70 -4.61 -8.83
CA THR A 35 -4.16 -4.51 -8.68
C THR A 35 -4.55 -4.22 -7.23
N LEU A 36 -5.79 -3.76 -7.03
CA LEU A 36 -6.35 -3.57 -5.69
C LEU A 36 -6.24 -4.83 -4.81
N SER A 37 -6.51 -6.01 -5.38
CA SER A 37 -6.42 -7.27 -4.63
C SER A 37 -4.98 -7.61 -4.25
N GLN A 38 -4.02 -7.34 -5.14
CA GLN A 38 -2.60 -7.55 -4.84
C GLN A 38 -2.12 -6.60 -3.73
N ILE A 39 -2.57 -5.34 -3.74
CA ILE A 39 -2.26 -4.37 -2.67
C ILE A 39 -2.80 -4.88 -1.31
N TYR A 40 -4.02 -5.42 -1.26
CA TYR A 40 -4.56 -6.00 -0.04
C TYR A 40 -3.70 -7.14 0.49
N ASN A 41 -3.38 -8.10 -0.39
CA ASN A 41 -2.58 -9.28 -0.04
C ASN A 41 -1.14 -8.91 0.36
N TYR A 42 -0.58 -7.87 -0.24
CA TYR A 42 0.75 -7.39 0.14
C TYR A 42 0.74 -6.83 1.58
N ILE A 43 -0.25 -5.98 1.89
CA ILE A 43 -0.33 -5.32 3.19
C ILE A 43 -0.58 -6.33 4.31
N ASP A 44 -1.49 -7.28 4.14
CA ASP A 44 -1.82 -8.24 5.19
C ASP A 44 -0.75 -9.35 5.35
N ALA A 45 -0.03 -9.70 4.30
CA ALA A 45 1.13 -10.59 4.37
C ALA A 45 2.31 -9.94 5.10
N ARG A 46 2.56 -8.65 4.85
CA ARG A 46 3.70 -7.92 5.42
C ARG A 46 3.43 -7.36 6.82
N PHE A 47 2.18 -7.02 7.14
CA PHE A 47 1.80 -6.37 8.39
C PHE A 47 0.64 -7.12 9.07
N PRO A 48 0.94 -8.05 9.98
CA PRO A 48 -0.06 -8.93 10.59
C PRO A 48 -1.18 -8.23 11.35
N TYR A 49 -0.96 -6.99 11.81
CA TYR A 49 -2.00 -6.08 12.29
C TYR A 49 -3.23 -6.01 11.36
N TYR A 50 -3.03 -6.00 10.04
CA TYR A 50 -4.12 -5.92 9.06
C TYR A 50 -4.75 -7.29 8.73
N ARG A 51 -4.01 -8.39 8.93
CA ARG A 51 -4.48 -9.77 8.71
C ARG A 51 -5.37 -10.26 9.85
N ASN A 52 -4.88 -10.12 11.07
CA ASN A 52 -5.48 -10.65 12.29
C ASN A 52 -6.50 -9.66 12.91
N CYS A 53 -7.37 -9.09 12.07
CA CYS A 53 -8.43 -8.19 12.50
C CYS A 53 -9.81 -8.78 12.19
N ASP A 54 -10.82 -8.32 12.94
CA ASP A 54 -12.22 -8.68 12.68
C ASP A 54 -12.69 -8.15 11.31
N SER A 55 -13.83 -8.67 10.84
CA SER A 55 -14.37 -8.35 9.52
C SER A 55 -14.67 -6.85 9.33
N LYS A 56 -15.10 -6.15 10.39
CA LYS A 56 -15.41 -4.72 10.34
C LYS A 56 -14.14 -3.89 10.17
N ARG A 57 -13.08 -4.18 10.94
CA ARG A 57 -11.77 -3.55 10.78
C ARG A 57 -11.17 -3.85 9.41
N ARG A 58 -11.33 -5.08 8.92
CA ARG A 58 -10.89 -5.47 7.57
C ARG A 58 -11.53 -4.61 6.47
N GLN A 59 -12.85 -4.46 6.53
CA GLN A 59 -13.58 -3.59 5.61
C GLN A 59 -13.13 -2.13 5.74
N GLY A 60 -12.89 -1.65 6.97
CA GLY A 60 -12.45 -0.29 7.26
C GLY A 60 -11.14 0.07 6.58
N TRP A 61 -10.08 -0.70 6.81
CA TRP A 61 -8.77 -0.39 6.19
C TRP A 61 -8.80 -0.59 4.67
N GLN A 62 -9.49 -1.60 4.16
CA GLN A 62 -9.64 -1.81 2.72
C GLN A 62 -10.39 -0.65 2.06
N ASN A 63 -11.36 -0.04 2.76
CA ASN A 63 -12.03 1.17 2.30
C ASN A 63 -11.08 2.36 2.28
N SER A 64 -10.25 2.53 3.31
CA SER A 64 -9.22 3.58 3.32
C SER A 64 -8.21 3.41 2.18
N ILE A 65 -7.83 2.18 1.82
CA ILE A 65 -6.98 1.93 0.65
C ILE A 65 -7.66 2.36 -0.64
N ARG A 66 -8.92 1.96 -0.89
CA ARG A 66 -9.66 2.39 -2.09
C ARG A 66 -9.80 3.91 -2.16
N HIS A 67 -10.09 4.53 -1.04
CA HIS A 67 -10.19 5.98 -0.93
C HIS A 67 -8.87 6.67 -1.29
N ASN A 68 -7.74 6.22 -0.74
CA ASN A 68 -6.43 6.82 -1.01
C ASN A 68 -5.98 6.64 -2.47
N LEU A 69 -6.26 5.49 -3.08
CA LEU A 69 -5.98 5.25 -4.50
C LEU A 69 -6.71 6.23 -5.41
N SER A 70 -7.95 6.59 -5.09
CA SER A 70 -8.72 7.55 -5.88
C SER A 70 -8.47 9.01 -5.50
N LEU A 71 -8.06 9.28 -4.26
CA LEU A 71 -7.90 10.65 -3.75
C LEU A 71 -6.55 11.28 -4.13
N ASN A 72 -5.47 10.49 -4.16
CA ASN A 72 -4.13 11.03 -4.35
C ASN A 72 -3.67 10.86 -5.79
N ASP A 73 -3.30 11.97 -6.44
CA ASP A 73 -2.82 12.00 -7.84
C ASP A 73 -1.52 11.21 -8.06
N CYS A 74 -0.82 10.85 -6.98
CA CYS A 74 0.34 9.97 -7.05
C CYS A 74 -0.01 8.54 -7.48
N PHE A 75 -1.29 8.13 -7.43
CA PHE A 75 -1.74 6.81 -7.88
C PHE A 75 -2.54 6.92 -9.17
N ILE A 76 -2.00 6.33 -10.24
CA ILE A 76 -2.62 6.35 -11.56
C ILE A 76 -3.26 5.00 -11.85
N LYS A 77 -4.55 5.03 -12.21
CA LYS A 77 -5.28 3.87 -12.68
C LYS A 77 -4.93 3.58 -14.15
N ARG A 78 -4.36 2.40 -14.41
CA ARG A 78 -4.05 1.92 -15.77
C ARG A 78 -5.01 0.80 -16.16
N ALA A 79 -5.59 0.92 -17.35
CA ALA A 79 -6.38 -0.14 -17.94
C ALA A 79 -5.51 -1.38 -18.14
N ARG A 80 -6.11 -2.56 -18.05
CA ARG A 80 -5.43 -3.80 -18.44
C ARG A 80 -5.59 -3.99 -19.94
N ASP A 81 -4.55 -4.45 -20.61
CA ASP A 81 -4.54 -4.61 -22.08
C ASP A 81 -5.39 -5.81 -22.57
N GLY A 82 -6.24 -6.38 -21.72
CA GLY A 82 -7.13 -7.51 -22.05
C GLY A 82 -6.42 -8.84 -22.35
N ILE A 83 -5.10 -8.82 -22.50
CA ILE A 83 -4.24 -9.96 -22.80
C ILE A 83 -3.73 -10.54 -21.47
N GLY A 84 -4.21 -11.72 -21.09
CA GLY A 84 -3.74 -12.42 -19.90
C GLY A 84 -4.69 -13.55 -19.41
N PRO A 85 -4.24 -14.38 -18.46
CA PRO A 85 -5.03 -15.45 -17.85
C PRO A 85 -6.36 -14.96 -17.27
N ALA A 86 -7.33 -15.86 -17.07
CA ALA A 86 -8.64 -15.49 -16.55
C ALA A 86 -8.61 -14.81 -15.17
N SER A 87 -7.68 -15.24 -14.31
CA SER A 87 -7.37 -14.64 -13.01
C SER A 87 -6.90 -13.18 -13.10
N ASP A 88 -6.31 -12.82 -14.23
CA ASP A 88 -5.79 -11.50 -14.55
C ASP A 88 -6.84 -10.56 -15.18
N ARG A 89 -8.08 -11.01 -15.37
CA ARG A 89 -9.14 -10.17 -15.96
C ARG A 89 -9.89 -9.30 -14.96
N LYS A 90 -9.63 -9.42 -13.65
CA LYS A 90 -10.39 -8.70 -12.62
C LYS A 90 -9.64 -7.46 -12.10
N GLY A 91 -10.21 -6.29 -12.40
CA GLY A 91 -9.77 -5.01 -11.86
C GLY A 91 -8.69 -4.32 -12.70
N ASN A 92 -8.46 -3.03 -12.43
CA ASN A 92 -7.44 -2.22 -13.10
C ASN A 92 -6.11 -2.28 -12.34
N PHE A 93 -5.01 -1.97 -13.02
CA PHE A 93 -3.73 -1.75 -12.37
C PHE A 93 -3.68 -0.35 -11.75
N TRP A 94 -2.92 -0.24 -10.67
CA TRP A 94 -2.51 1.00 -10.05
C TRP A 94 -0.99 1.12 -10.15
N THR A 95 -0.53 2.28 -10.60
CA THR A 95 0.89 2.63 -10.72
C THR A 95 1.15 3.90 -9.93
N LEU A 96 2.42 4.21 -9.68
CA LEU A 96 2.81 5.54 -9.24
C LEU A 96 2.80 6.50 -10.45
N SER A 97 2.53 7.78 -10.17
CA SER A 97 2.83 8.85 -11.11
C SER A 97 4.36 9.00 -11.22
N PRO A 98 4.93 9.23 -12.42
CA PRO A 98 6.36 9.48 -12.59
C PRO A 98 6.88 10.58 -11.66
N ASP A 99 6.09 11.64 -11.46
CA ASP A 99 6.44 12.77 -10.58
C ASP A 99 6.44 12.40 -9.09
N SER A 100 5.88 11.24 -8.75
CA SER A 100 5.71 10.75 -7.38
C SER A 100 6.57 9.55 -7.04
N GLU A 101 7.37 9.03 -7.99
CA GLU A 101 8.24 7.86 -7.77
C GLU A 101 9.23 8.10 -6.62
N ASN A 102 9.69 9.33 -6.45
CA ASN A 102 10.65 9.74 -5.41
C ASN A 102 9.99 10.30 -4.14
N MET A 103 8.66 10.20 -3.98
CA MET A 103 7.93 10.74 -2.81
C MET A 103 8.46 10.22 -1.45
N PHE A 104 9.13 9.08 -1.44
CA PHE A 104 9.67 8.42 -0.25
C PHE A 104 11.14 8.04 -0.41
N ASP A 105 11.87 8.73 -1.28
CA ASP A 105 13.32 8.55 -1.40
C ASP A 105 13.99 8.67 -0.01
N ASN A 106 15.01 7.84 0.22
CA ASN A 106 15.68 7.61 1.52
C ASN A 106 14.87 6.84 2.58
N GLY A 107 13.79 6.15 2.21
CA GLY A 107 13.11 5.21 3.12
C GLY A 107 12.24 5.86 4.20
N ASN A 108 11.94 7.16 4.08
CA ASN A 108 11.11 7.86 5.05
C ASN A 108 9.60 7.65 4.79
N TYR A 109 9.15 6.41 4.97
CA TYR A 109 7.73 6.04 4.90
C TYR A 109 6.95 6.40 6.18
N LYS A 110 7.65 6.81 7.24
CA LYS A 110 7.06 7.10 8.56
C LYS A 110 6.25 8.40 8.50
N ARG A 111 5.08 8.40 9.15
CA ARG A 111 4.33 9.64 9.37
C ARG A 111 5.21 10.62 10.16
N ARG A 112 5.42 11.83 9.64
CA ARG A 112 5.92 12.95 10.45
C ARG A 112 4.92 13.18 11.58
N LEU A 113 5.27 12.82 12.80
CA LEU A 113 4.52 13.24 13.98
C LEU A 113 4.71 14.76 14.08
N VAL A 114 3.65 15.53 13.80
CA VAL A 114 3.64 16.94 14.20
C VAL A 114 3.53 16.92 15.70
N VAL A 115 4.68 17.05 16.38
CA VAL A 115 4.70 17.33 17.80
C VAL A 115 4.08 18.72 17.92
N ILE A 116 2.82 18.79 18.31
CA ILE A 116 2.25 20.04 18.80
C ILE A 116 2.99 20.28 20.12
N ALA A 117 4.02 21.12 20.08
CA ALA A 117 4.57 21.70 21.29
C ALA A 117 3.44 22.50 21.96
N ASN A 118 3.27 22.26 23.26
CA ASN A 118 2.19 22.78 24.11
C ASN A 118 1.94 24.28 23.94
#